data_AF-A0A821SNI8-F1
#
_entry.id   AF-A0A821SNI8-F1
#
_cell.length_a   1.000
_cell.length_b   1.000
_cell.length_c   1.000
_cell.angle_alpha   90.00
_cell.angle_beta   90.00
_cell.angle_gamma   90.00
#
_symmetry.space_group_name_H-M   'P 1'
#
loop_
_entity.id
_entity.type
_entity.pdbx_description
1 polymer ?
#
loop_
_entity_poly.entity_id
_entity_poly.type
_entity_poly.pdbx_seq_one_letter_code
_entity_poly.pdbx_strand_id
1 'polypeptide(L)'
;MEFPVVEKFCFIFPLKTGCMAIGVISSLVTFIQAVILIAFAVDIKEASESKQDEDDSMSSVVVILLVILLFIKFLLDLLFVYAVHKEKTNIIKKYYIFWIVFLVLFIISFLNSLFHMNAGHVIEQLFFLAANFYFLVIIRSYCLSIDEADGQI
;
A
#
# COMPACT_ATOMS: atom_id res chain seq x y z
N MET A 1 21.31 -8.20 15.63
CA MET A 1 21.32 -6.94 14.87
C MET A 1 20.06 -6.19 15.23
N GLU A 2 20.17 -5.25 16.17
CA GLU A 2 19.07 -4.37 16.57
C GLU A 2 18.81 -3.39 15.43
N PHE A 3 17.65 -3.56 14.77
CA PHE A 3 17.20 -2.62 13.75
C PHE A 3 16.88 -1.27 14.42
N PRO A 4 17.33 -0.14 13.85
CA PRO A 4 17.20 1.18 14.47
C PRO A 4 15.73 1.50 14.77
N VAL A 5 15.47 1.83 16.04
CA VAL A 5 14.16 2.29 16.51
C VAL A 5 14.06 3.78 16.18
N VAL A 6 13.00 4.15 15.46
CA VAL A 6 12.76 5.53 15.06
C VAL A 6 11.80 6.15 16.08
N GLU A 7 12.31 6.99 16.96
CA GLU A 7 11.51 7.63 18.02
C GLU A 7 10.56 8.72 17.49
N LYS A 8 10.82 9.25 16.27
CA LYS A 8 10.06 10.36 15.68
C LYS A 8 9.78 10.14 14.21
N PHE A 9 8.51 10.31 13.82
CA PHE A 9 8.11 10.30 12.42
C PHE A 9 8.63 11.56 11.73
N CYS A 10 9.36 11.40 10.61
CA CYS A 10 9.95 12.52 9.87
C CYS A 10 10.71 13.50 10.78
N PHE A 11 11.45 12.99 11.78
CA PHE A 11 12.22 13.74 12.79
C PHE A 11 11.45 14.68 13.74
N ILE A 12 10.16 14.98 13.48
CA ILE A 12 9.43 16.06 14.15
C ILE A 12 8.13 15.58 14.82
N PHE A 13 7.46 14.56 14.28
CA PHE A 13 6.12 14.18 14.74
C PHE A 13 6.12 12.97 15.69
N PRO A 14 5.20 12.94 16.68
CA PRO A 14 5.00 11.78 17.52
C PRO A 14 4.56 10.58 16.68
N LEU A 15 5.08 9.40 17.03
CA LEU A 15 4.98 8.17 16.25
C LEU A 15 3.52 7.75 15.98
N LYS A 16 2.62 7.97 16.94
CA LYS A 16 1.17 7.75 16.80
C LYS A 16 0.54 8.59 15.68
N THR A 17 0.85 9.88 15.66
CA THR A 17 0.38 10.81 14.62
C THR A 17 0.98 10.46 13.27
N GLY A 18 2.26 10.06 13.23
CA GLY A 18 2.91 9.59 12.01
C GLY A 18 2.28 8.32 11.41
N CYS A 19 2.00 7.31 12.24
CA CYS A 19 1.34 6.08 11.81
C CYS A 19 -0.08 6.36 11.30
N MET A 20 -0.83 7.23 11.98
CA MET A 20 -2.17 7.63 11.56
C MET A 20 -2.12 8.43 10.24
N ALA A 21 -1.18 9.36 10.12
CA ALA A 21 -0.97 10.16 8.92
C ALA A 21 -0.60 9.29 7.71
N ILE A 22 0.31 8.31 7.85
CA ILE A 22 0.58 7.42 6.72
C ILE A 22 -0.63 6.54 6.39
N GLY A 23 -1.36 6.01 7.37
CA GLY A 23 -2.57 5.24 7.07
C GLY A 23 -3.57 6.06 6.23
N VAL A 24 -3.74 7.34 6.56
CA VAL A 24 -4.59 8.27 5.79
C VAL A 24 -3.98 8.56 4.41
N ILE A 25 -2.68 8.80 4.31
CA ILE A 25 -2.00 9.03 3.02
C ILE A 25 -2.11 7.78 2.12
N SER A 26 -1.90 6.59 2.66
CA SER A 26 -2.07 5.31 1.95
C SER A 26 -3.48 5.18 1.40
N SER A 27 -4.50 5.48 2.22
CA SER A 27 -5.90 5.49 1.81
C SER A 27 -6.22 6.53 0.72
N LEU A 28 -5.62 7.73 0.79
CA LEU A 28 -5.76 8.76 -0.24
C LEU A 28 -5.10 8.33 -1.55
N VAL A 29 -3.89 7.74 -1.49
CA VAL A 29 -3.18 7.24 -2.66
C VAL A 29 -3.97 6.11 -3.32
N THR A 30 -4.52 5.16 -2.54
CA THR A 30 -5.36 4.09 -3.09
C THR A 30 -6.64 4.63 -3.71
N PHE A 31 -7.25 5.65 -3.11
CA PHE A 31 -8.41 6.33 -3.69
C PHE A 31 -8.07 7.02 -5.02
N ILE A 32 -6.98 7.80 -5.07
CA ILE A 32 -6.52 8.45 -6.32
C ILE A 32 -6.24 7.40 -7.39
N GLN A 33 -5.55 6.31 -7.02
CA GLN A 33 -5.24 5.22 -7.93
C GLN A 33 -6.51 4.51 -8.44
N ALA A 34 -7.54 4.37 -7.60
CA ALA A 34 -8.84 3.86 -8.02
C ALA A 34 -9.52 4.78 -9.05
N VAL A 35 -9.51 6.11 -8.82
CA VAL A 35 -10.08 7.08 -9.75
C VAL A 35 -9.35 7.06 -11.10
N ILE A 36 -8.02 7.01 -11.09
CA ILE A 36 -7.20 6.90 -12.30
C ILE A 36 -7.55 5.63 -13.06
N LEU A 37 -7.64 4.48 -12.37
CA LEU A 37 -8.01 3.21 -13.02
C LEU A 37 -9.42 3.22 -13.61
N ILE A 38 -10.39 3.83 -12.93
CA ILE A 38 -11.74 3.99 -13.47
C ILE A 38 -11.72 4.88 -14.73
N ALA A 39 -10.95 5.97 -14.71
CA ALA A 39 -10.82 6.85 -15.88
C ALA A 39 -10.22 6.10 -17.08
N PHE A 40 -9.15 5.33 -16.88
CA PHE A 40 -8.58 4.48 -17.92
C PHE A 40 -9.56 3.40 -18.40
N ALA A 41 -10.33 2.79 -17.50
CA ALA A 41 -11.33 1.79 -17.89
C ALA A 41 -12.45 2.39 -18.76
N VAL A 42 -12.87 3.62 -18.47
CA VAL A 42 -13.87 4.34 -19.30
C VAL A 42 -13.28 4.69 -20.66
N ASP A 43 -12.05 5.21 -20.72
CA ASP A 43 -11.36 5.56 -21.98
C ASP A 43 -11.17 4.33 -22.88
N ILE A 44 -10.77 3.19 -22.29
CA ILE A 44 -10.66 1.91 -23.01
C ILE A 44 -12.02 1.46 -23.54
N LYS A 45 -13.09 1.60 -22.76
CA LYS A 45 -14.45 1.21 -23.18
C LYS A 45 -14.98 2.06 -24.32
N GLU A 46 -14.77 3.38 -24.29
CA GLU A 46 -15.14 4.27 -25.40
C GLU A 46 -14.35 3.93 -26.67
N ALA A 47 -13.08 3.52 -26.52
CA ALA A 47 -12.26 3.06 -27.63
C ALA A 47 -12.68 1.67 -28.17
N SER A 48 -13.10 0.74 -27.30
CA SER A 48 -13.50 -0.63 -27.70
C SER A 48 -14.91 -0.69 -28.29
N GLU A 49 -15.83 0.20 -27.91
CA GLU A 49 -17.13 0.35 -28.59
C GLU A 49 -16.98 0.73 -30.08
N SER A 50 -15.81 1.22 -30.51
CA SER A 50 -15.46 1.47 -31.92
C SER A 50 -14.88 0.25 -32.67
N LYS A 51 -14.45 -0.79 -31.95
CA LYS A 51 -13.81 -2.01 -32.50
C LYS A 51 -14.42 -3.25 -31.86
N GLN A 52 -15.44 -3.79 -32.51
CA GLN A 52 -16.14 -5.00 -32.11
C GLN A 52 -15.22 -6.23 -32.32
N ASP A 53 -14.49 -6.67 -31.29
CA ASP A 53 -13.78 -7.96 -31.26
C ASP A 53 -13.70 -8.55 -29.84
N GLU A 54 -13.63 -9.88 -29.76
CA GLU A 54 -13.82 -10.77 -28.60
C GLU A 54 -12.86 -10.57 -27.39
N ASP A 55 -11.93 -9.61 -27.45
CA ASP A 55 -10.94 -9.29 -26.40
C ASP A 55 -11.53 -8.47 -25.22
N ASP A 56 -12.71 -7.88 -25.43
CA ASP A 56 -13.37 -6.96 -24.49
C ASP A 56 -13.79 -7.64 -23.16
N SER A 57 -13.98 -8.97 -23.18
CA SER A 57 -14.38 -9.73 -21.99
C SER A 57 -13.22 -9.93 -21.00
N MET A 58 -11.96 -10.04 -21.47
CA MET A 58 -10.81 -10.15 -20.56
C MET A 58 -10.50 -8.81 -19.90
N SER A 59 -10.59 -7.72 -20.66
CA SER A 59 -10.41 -6.35 -20.15
C SER A 59 -11.44 -6.02 -19.06
N SER A 60 -12.73 -6.30 -19.30
CA SER A 60 -13.80 -6.02 -18.34
C SER A 60 -13.66 -6.80 -17.03
N VAL A 61 -13.27 -8.07 -17.08
CA VAL A 61 -13.07 -8.90 -15.87
C VAL A 61 -11.89 -8.38 -15.04
N VAL A 62 -10.81 -7.96 -15.69
CA VAL A 62 -9.64 -7.39 -14.99
C VAL A 62 -10.00 -6.09 -14.28
N VAL A 63 -10.79 -5.21 -14.91
CA VAL A 63 -11.27 -3.96 -14.30
C VAL A 63 -12.13 -4.24 -13.07
N ILE A 64 -13.11 -5.15 -13.16
CA ILE A 64 -13.99 -5.50 -12.03
C ILE A 64 -13.17 -6.10 -10.87
N LEU A 65 -12.24 -7.01 -11.18
CA LEU A 65 -11.36 -7.62 -10.17
C LEU A 65 -10.49 -6.56 -9.47
N LEU A 66 -9.96 -5.59 -10.23
CA LEU A 66 -9.17 -4.47 -9.70
C LEU A 66 -9.99 -3.57 -8.77
N VAL A 67 -11.25 -3.26 -9.13
CA VAL A 67 -12.16 -2.48 -8.28
C VAL A 67 -12.39 -3.18 -6.95
N ILE A 68 -12.63 -4.51 -6.97
CA ILE A 68 -12.80 -5.31 -5.76
C ILE A 68 -11.53 -5.30 -4.90
N LEU A 69 -10.36 -5.50 -5.51
CA LEU A 69 -9.06 -5.45 -4.84
C LEU A 69 -8.80 -4.08 -4.18
N LEU A 70 -9.11 -3.00 -4.88
CA LEU A 70 -9.00 -1.64 -4.35
C LEU A 70 -9.94 -1.41 -3.17
N PHE A 71 -11.17 -1.93 -3.24
CA PHE A 71 -12.12 -1.82 -2.13
C PHE A 71 -11.64 -2.60 -0.90
N ILE A 72 -11.13 -3.81 -1.09
CA ILE A 72 -10.51 -4.60 -0.01
C ILE A 72 -9.32 -3.83 0.59
N LYS A 73 -8.47 -3.24 -0.26
CA LYS A 73 -7.31 -2.46 0.19
C LYS A 73 -7.73 -1.24 1.01
N PHE A 74 -8.74 -0.50 0.55
CA PHE A 74 -9.32 0.64 1.27
C PHE A 74 -9.86 0.22 2.65
N LEU A 75 -10.57 -0.90 2.75
CA LEU A 75 -11.03 -1.44 4.04
C LEU A 75 -9.86 -1.82 4.94
N LEU A 76 -8.79 -2.38 4.38
CA LEU A 76 -7.57 -2.73 5.12
C LEU A 76 -6.86 -1.49 5.67
N ASP A 77 -6.73 -0.43 4.86
CA ASP A 77 -6.17 0.86 5.28
C ASP A 77 -7.02 1.49 6.40
N LEU A 78 -8.36 1.46 6.27
CA LEU A 78 -9.27 1.97 7.30
C LEU A 78 -9.18 1.16 8.60
N LEU A 79 -9.11 -0.17 8.50
CA LEU A 79 -8.93 -1.07 9.63
C LEU A 79 -7.58 -0.80 10.31
N PHE A 80 -6.52 -0.53 9.54
CA PHE A 80 -5.22 -0.16 10.07
C PHE A 80 -5.28 1.15 10.84
N VAL A 81 -5.88 2.20 10.26
CA VAL A 81 -6.08 3.50 10.96
C VAL A 81 -6.89 3.32 12.24
N TYR A 82 -7.96 2.53 12.20
CA TYR A 82 -8.76 2.22 13.38
C TYR A 82 -7.97 1.44 14.44
N ALA A 83 -7.15 0.47 14.03
CA ALA A 83 -6.31 -0.32 14.93
C ALA A 83 -5.24 0.54 15.60
N VAL A 84 -4.64 1.49 14.86
CA VAL A 84 -3.70 2.49 15.40
C VAL A 84 -4.42 3.40 16.40
N HIS A 85 -5.62 3.88 16.07
CA HIS A 85 -6.40 4.76 16.95
C HIS A 85 -6.81 4.07 18.26
N LYS A 86 -7.21 2.80 18.20
CA LYS A 86 -7.57 1.97 19.36
C LYS A 86 -6.37 1.29 20.04
N GLU A 87 -5.15 1.57 19.59
CA GLU A 87 -3.89 0.98 20.10
C GLU A 87 -3.95 -0.56 20.18
N LYS A 88 -4.63 -1.21 19.23
CA LYS A 88 -4.75 -2.67 19.19
C LYS A 88 -3.53 -3.27 18.50
N THR A 89 -2.44 -3.42 19.25
CA THR A 89 -1.13 -3.91 18.79
C THR A 89 -1.23 -5.27 18.08
N ASN A 90 -2.12 -6.15 18.50
CA ASN A 90 -2.33 -7.45 17.83
C ASN A 90 -2.86 -7.33 16.40
N ILE A 91 -3.72 -6.35 16.11
CA ILE A 91 -4.24 -6.13 14.74
C ILE A 91 -3.16 -5.47 13.89
N ILE A 92 -2.42 -4.52 14.47
CA ILE A 92 -1.31 -3.83 13.80
C ILE A 92 -0.19 -4.82 13.44
N LYS A 93 0.22 -5.71 14.37
CA LYS A 93 1.22 -6.75 14.14
C LYS A 93 0.80 -7.71 13.01
N LYS A 94 -0.47 -8.11 12.94
CA LYS A 94 -1.02 -8.93 11.84
C LYS A 94 -1.00 -8.21 10.50
N TYR A 95 -1.43 -6.94 10.48
CA TYR A 95 -1.38 -6.10 9.27
C TYR A 95 0.05 -5.92 8.77
N TYR A 96 1.00 -5.69 9.67
CA TYR A 96 2.43 -5.56 9.35
C TYR A 96 2.99 -6.81 8.67
N ILE A 97 2.72 -8.01 9.22
CA ILE A 97 3.15 -9.27 8.61
C ILE A 97 2.54 -9.44 7.21
N PHE A 98 1.24 -9.18 7.08
CA PHE A 98 0.56 -9.23 5.78
C PHE A 98 1.23 -8.30 4.76
N TRP A 99 1.59 -7.09 5.17
CA TRP A 99 2.22 -6.10 4.29
C TRP A 99 3.64 -6.47 3.89
N ILE A 100 4.42 -7.09 4.77
CA ILE A 100 5.74 -7.64 4.43
C ILE A 100 5.62 -8.69 3.32
N VAL A 101 4.68 -9.62 3.46
CA VAL A 101 4.47 -10.67 2.44
C VAL A 101 4.11 -10.05 1.10
N PHE A 102 3.21 -9.06 1.11
CA PHE A 102 2.83 -8.32 -0.09
C PHE A 102 4.02 -7.57 -0.73
N LEU A 103 4.88 -6.94 0.08
CA LEU A 103 6.08 -6.25 -0.39
C LEU A 103 7.06 -7.22 -1.06
N VAL A 104 7.28 -8.40 -0.48
CA VAL A 104 8.17 -9.42 -1.07
C VAL A 104 7.63 -9.91 -2.41
N LEU A 105 6.33 -10.18 -2.50
CA LEU A 105 5.68 -10.54 -3.77
C LEU A 105 5.84 -9.43 -4.82
N PHE A 106 5.64 -8.17 -4.42
CA PHE A 106 5.83 -7.03 -5.30
C PHE A 106 7.27 -6.92 -5.82
N ILE A 107 8.28 -7.15 -4.97
CA ILE A 107 9.69 -7.16 -5.38
C ILE A 107 9.95 -8.26 -6.41
N ILE A 108 9.42 -9.47 -6.22
CA ILE A 108 9.59 -10.58 -7.16
C ILE A 108 8.95 -10.23 -8.52
N SER A 109 7.73 -9.71 -8.51
CA SER A 109 7.05 -9.24 -9.74
C SER A 109 7.81 -8.12 -10.43
N PHE A 110 8.34 -7.17 -9.66
CA PHE A 110 9.17 -6.08 -10.17
C PHE A 110 10.45 -6.60 -10.84
N LEU A 111 11.19 -7.51 -10.19
CA LEU A 111 12.39 -8.11 -10.77
C LEU A 111 12.11 -8.86 -12.08
N ASN A 112 10.96 -9.54 -12.17
CA ASN A 112 10.55 -10.21 -13.41
C ASN A 112 10.22 -9.22 -14.54
N SER A 113 9.67 -8.05 -14.19
CA SER A 113 9.29 -7.02 -15.16
C SER A 113 10.43 -6.05 -15.51
N LEU A 114 11.49 -6.00 -14.70
CA LEU A 114 12.61 -5.07 -14.81
C LEU A 114 13.29 -5.11 -16.20
N PHE A 115 13.39 -6.29 -16.80
CA PHE A 115 14.00 -6.47 -18.13
C PHE A 115 13.13 -5.99 -19.30
N HIS A 116 11.85 -5.74 -19.08
CA HIS A 116 10.88 -5.34 -20.11
C HIS A 116 10.42 -3.88 -19.98
N MET A 117 10.91 -3.15 -18.97
CA MET A 117 10.40 -1.83 -18.59
C MET A 117 11.35 -0.69 -18.95
N ASN A 118 10.76 0.46 -19.30
CA ASN A 118 11.48 1.68 -19.60
C ASN A 118 12.11 2.28 -18.33
N ALA A 119 13.26 2.96 -18.46
CA ALA A 119 14.01 3.50 -17.32
C ALA A 119 13.18 4.42 -16.39
N GLY A 120 12.25 5.20 -16.96
CA GLY A 120 11.35 6.06 -16.17
C GLY A 120 10.41 5.28 -15.25
N HIS A 121 9.88 4.16 -15.74
CA HIS A 121 8.96 3.32 -14.95
C HIS A 121 9.70 2.55 -13.85
N VAL A 122 10.96 2.16 -14.10
CA VAL A 122 11.82 1.55 -13.08
C VAL A 122 12.08 2.51 -11.91
N ILE A 123 12.32 3.79 -12.19
CA ILE A 123 12.55 4.82 -11.15
C ILE A 123 11.28 5.04 -10.32
N GLU A 124 10.12 5.13 -10.97
CA GLU A 124 8.82 5.28 -10.29
C GLU A 124 8.55 4.09 -9.35
N GLN A 125 8.73 2.87 -9.85
CA GLN A 125 8.57 1.65 -9.05
C GLN A 125 9.57 1.57 -7.89
N LEU A 126 10.81 2.04 -8.09
CA LEU A 126 11.82 2.08 -7.03
C LEU A 126 11.44 3.09 -5.93
N PHE A 127 10.90 4.26 -6.30
CA PHE A 127 10.41 5.25 -5.35
C PHE A 127 9.21 4.72 -4.56
N PHE A 128 8.28 4.06 -5.25
CA PHE A 128 7.14 3.39 -4.61
C PHE A 128 7.62 2.31 -3.62
N LEU A 129 8.60 1.49 -3.99
CA LEU A 129 9.17 0.48 -3.11
C LEU A 129 9.82 1.10 -1.87
N ALA A 130 10.62 2.16 -2.05
CA ALA A 130 11.25 2.88 -0.95
C ALA A 130 10.23 3.48 0.02
N ALA A 131 9.15 4.07 -0.50
CA ALA A 131 8.06 4.60 0.32
C ALA A 131 7.34 3.50 1.13
N ASN A 132 7.08 2.35 0.51
CA ASN A 132 6.46 1.21 1.22
C ASN A 132 7.41 0.60 2.28
N PHE A 133 8.71 0.55 2.00
CA PHE A 133 9.70 0.10 2.98
C PHE A 133 9.78 1.06 4.18
N TYR A 134 9.78 2.36 3.92
CA TYR A 134 9.74 3.39 4.96
C TYR A 134 8.49 3.25 5.84
N PHE A 135 7.33 2.99 5.23
CA PHE A 135 6.09 2.73 5.97
C PHE A 135 6.20 1.53 6.91
N LEU A 136 6.78 0.41 6.45
CA LEU A 136 7.01 -0.77 7.31
C LEU A 136 7.89 -0.43 8.51
N VAL A 137 8.98 0.32 8.31
CA VAL A 137 9.87 0.73 9.40
C VAL A 137 9.11 1.54 10.45
N ILE A 138 8.24 2.45 10.03
CA ILE A 138 7.43 3.27 10.94
C ILE A 138 6.44 2.42 11.73
N ILE A 139 5.71 1.50 11.08
CA ILE A 139 4.78 0.60 11.77
C ILE A 139 5.51 -0.23 12.81
N ARG A 140 6.69 -0.78 12.46
CA ARG A 140 7.52 -1.55 13.38
C ARG A 140 7.93 -0.71 14.58
N SER A 141 8.39 0.52 14.34
CA SER A 141 8.77 1.45 15.39
C SER A 141 7.60 1.78 16.32
N TYR A 142 6.41 1.98 15.75
CA TYR A 142 5.18 2.21 16.52
C TYR A 142 4.80 1.01 17.39
N CYS A 143 4.84 -0.20 16.83
CA CYS A 143 4.61 -1.43 17.59
C CYS A 143 5.58 -1.57 18.78
N LEU A 144 6.87 -1.25 18.59
CA LEU A 144 7.87 -1.26 19.67
C LEU A 144 7.57 -0.22 20.74
N SER A 145 7.22 1.01 20.35
CA SER A 145 6.88 2.07 21.31
C SER A 145 5.67 1.75 22.20
N ILE A 146 4.71 0.97 21.69
CA ILE A 146 3.56 0.49 22.49
C ILE A 146 3.99 -0.64 23.43
N ASP A 147 4.83 -1.56 22.95
CA ASP A 147 5.37 -2.69 23.76
C ASP A 147 6.18 -2.18 24.96
N GLU A 148 6.99 -1.14 24.75
CA GLU A 148 7.74 -0.43 25.80
C GLU A 148 6.82 0.30 26.78
N ALA A 149 5.73 0.91 26.30
CA ALA A 149 4.75 1.60 27.16
C ALA A 149 3.91 0.64 28.02
N ASP A 150 3.62 -0.56 27.52
CA ASP A 150 2.89 -1.61 28.25
C ASP A 150 3.79 -2.41 29.20
N GLY A 151 5.09 -2.10 29.30
CA GLY A 151 6.02 -2.70 30.27
C GLY A 151 6.32 -4.19 30.02
N GLN A 152 6.25 -4.66 28.77
CA GLN A 152 6.64 -6.02 28.38
C GLN A 152 8.15 -6.19 28.09
N ILE A 153 8.97 -5.17 28.39
CA ILE A 153 10.44 -5.23 28.41
C ILE A 153 10.95 -4.51 29.67
#